data_AF-A0A6B3G6Q7-F1
#
_entry.id   AF-A0A6B3G6Q7-F1
#
_cell.length_a   1.000
_cell.length_b   1.000
_cell.length_c   1.000
_cell.angle_alpha   90.00
_cell.angle_beta   90.00
_cell.angle_gamma   90.00
#
_symmetry.space_group_name_H-M   'P 1'
#
loop_
_entity.id
_entity.type
_entity.pdbx_description
1 polymer ?
#
loop_
_entity_poly.entity_id
_entity_poly.type
_entity_poly.pdbx_seq_one_letter_code
_entity_poly.pdbx_strand_id
1 'polypeptide(L)'
;NGFGRTWCHRNATHSVGPASISLAKIRLMPVPVAPVDEQDYLVAVVQAHTAALSTARTAAERALEVAGRLRRNLLDRAFTGHLSPPLPPSGQQEFVL
;
A
#
# COMPACT_ATOMS: atom_id res chain seq x y z
N ASN A 1 -11.12 18.57 -7.15
CA ASN A 1 -11.86 19.60 -7.89
C ASN A 1 -10.93 20.36 -8.82
N GLY A 2 -10.39 19.68 -9.85
CA GLY A 2 -9.40 20.26 -10.75
C GLY A 2 -10.00 20.59 -12.12
N PHE A 3 -9.50 21.65 -12.74
CA PHE A 3 -9.87 22.09 -14.08
C PHE A 3 -9.89 20.94 -15.10
N GLY A 4 -8.83 20.12 -15.11
CA GLY A 4 -8.69 18.99 -16.04
C GLY A 4 -9.78 17.92 -15.88
N ARG A 5 -10.17 17.59 -14.64
CA ARG A 5 -11.24 16.61 -14.39
C ARG A 5 -12.58 17.09 -14.96
N THR A 6 -12.95 18.33 -14.70
CA THR A 6 -14.20 18.93 -15.23
C THR A 6 -14.17 19.05 -16.74
N TRP A 7 -13.02 19.39 -17.34
CA TRP A 7 -12.87 19.42 -18.78
C TRP A 7 -13.02 18.02 -19.39
N CYS A 8 -12.36 17.00 -18.84
CA CYS A 8 -12.45 15.62 -19.31
C CYS A 8 -13.89 15.09 -19.24
N HIS A 9 -14.60 15.28 -18.13
CA HIS A 9 -15.99 14.83 -18.00
C HIS A 9 -16.95 15.49 -19.00
N ARG A 10 -16.72 16.77 -19.35
CA ARG A 10 -17.54 17.46 -20.36
C ARG A 10 -17.24 17.05 -21.80
N ASN A 11 -16.01 16.62 -22.07
CA ASN A 11 -15.55 16.31 -23.43
C ASN A 11 -15.56 14.79 -23.73
N ALA A 12 -15.73 13.95 -22.70
CA ALA A 12 -15.90 12.53 -22.84
C ALA A 12 -17.16 12.20 -23.64
N THR A 13 -17.00 11.30 -24.61
CA THR A 13 -18.12 10.71 -25.31
C THR A 13 -18.64 9.54 -24.48
N HIS A 14 -19.91 9.61 -24.08
CA HIS A 14 -20.61 8.53 -23.40
C HIS A 14 -21.35 7.70 -24.46
N SER A 15 -20.70 6.65 -24.95
CA SER A 15 -21.43 5.49 -25.51
C SER A 15 -21.54 4.43 -24.41
N VAL A 16 -22.38 3.40 -24.60
CA VAL A 16 -22.70 2.33 -23.62
C VAL A 16 -21.52 1.47 -23.12
N GLY A 17 -20.28 1.98 -23.18
CA GLY A 17 -19.05 1.41 -22.63
C GLY A 17 -18.24 2.47 -21.87
N PRO A 18 -16.93 2.24 -21.65
CA PRO A 18 -16.07 3.19 -20.94
C PRO A 18 -16.07 4.56 -21.62
N ALA A 19 -16.19 5.63 -20.83
CA ALA A 19 -16.09 6.99 -21.32
C ALA A 19 -14.75 7.18 -22.04
N SER A 20 -14.80 7.54 -23.32
CA SER A 20 -13.60 7.74 -24.13
C SER A 20 -13.49 9.21 -24.58
N ILE A 21 -12.26 9.71 -24.65
CA ILE A 21 -11.94 11.03 -25.20
C ILE A 21 -11.04 10.79 -26.41
N SER A 22 -11.47 11.27 -27.58
CA SER A 22 -10.65 11.15 -28.78
C SER A 22 -9.38 11.98 -28.68
N LEU A 23 -8.30 11.55 -29.33
CA LEU A 23 -7.02 12.28 -29.36
C LEU A 23 -7.21 13.72 -29.87
N ALA A 24 -8.09 13.91 -30.87
CA ALA A 24 -8.42 15.22 -31.41
C ALA A 24 -8.99 16.16 -30.33
N LYS A 25 -9.85 15.65 -29.44
CA LYS A 25 -10.37 16.44 -28.31
C LYS A 25 -9.29 16.72 -27.28
N ILE A 26 -8.47 15.74 -26.90
CA ILE A 26 -7.40 15.93 -25.90
C ILE A 26 -6.45 17.06 -26.31
N ARG A 27 -6.13 17.20 -27.60
CA ARG A 27 -5.30 18.28 -28.14
C ARG A 27 -5.86 19.68 -27.91
N LEU A 28 -7.16 19.81 -27.69
CA LEU A 28 -7.86 21.08 -27.44
C LEU A 28 -7.96 21.42 -25.96
N MET A 29 -7.44 20.57 -25.06
CA MET A 29 -7.47 20.84 -23.63
C MET A 29 -6.51 22.00 -23.32
N PRO A 30 -7.01 23.13 -22.78
CA PRO A 30 -6.13 24.23 -22.41
C PRO A 30 -5.38 23.84 -21.13
N VAL A 31 -4.06 23.72 -21.24
CA VAL A 31 -3.18 23.43 -20.10
C VAL A 31 -2.52 24.74 -19.67
N PRO A 32 -2.74 25.21 -18.43
CA PRO A 32 -1.98 26.34 -17.92
C PRO A 32 -0.52 25.90 -17.71
N VAL A 33 0.40 26.59 -18.36
CA VAL A 33 1.84 26.33 -18.24
C VAL A 33 2.46 27.48 -17.45
N ALA A 34 3.04 27.17 -16.29
CA ALA A 34 3.77 28.12 -15.46
C ALA A 34 5.14 28.49 -16.08
N PRO A 35 5.84 29.53 -15.61
CA PRO A 35 7.24 29.77 -15.98
C PRO A 35 8.14 28.56 -15.68
N VAL A 36 9.23 28.39 -16.42
CA VAL A 36 10.10 27.19 -16.33
C VAL A 36 10.62 26.96 -14.91
N ASP A 37 11.08 28.02 -14.23
CA ASP A 37 11.60 27.91 -12.85
C ASP A 37 10.54 27.39 -11.87
N GLU A 38 9.28 27.82 -12.05
CA GLU A 38 8.17 27.36 -11.23
C GLU A 38 7.77 25.91 -11.57
N GLN A 39 7.85 25.52 -12.85
CA GLN A 39 7.66 24.14 -13.26
C GLN A 39 8.68 23.22 -12.59
N ASP A 40 9.97 23.57 -12.64
CA ASP A 40 11.04 22.78 -12.05
C ASP A 40 10.90 22.65 -10.53
N TYR A 41 10.54 23.75 -9.86
CA TYR A 41 10.25 23.75 -8.43
C TYR A 41 9.07 22.81 -8.09
N LEU A 42 7.94 22.94 -8.80
CA LEU A 42 6.76 22.11 -8.57
C LEU A 42 7.07 20.62 -8.83
N VAL A 43 7.84 20.32 -9.88
CA VAL A 43 8.28 18.95 -10.18
C VAL A 43 9.15 18.41 -9.05
N ALA A 44 10.12 19.18 -8.56
CA ALA A 44 10.99 18.76 -7.46
C ALA A 44 10.19 18.46 -6.18
N VAL A 45 9.21 19.30 -5.84
CA VAL A 45 8.32 19.09 -4.69
C VAL A 45 7.51 17.81 -4.84
N VAL A 46 6.86 17.60 -5.99
CA VAL A 46 6.06 16.39 -6.26
C VAL A 46 6.94 15.14 -6.22
N GLN A 47 8.13 15.19 -6.79
CA GLN A 47 9.08 14.08 -6.76
C GLN A 47 9.51 13.73 -5.34
N ALA A 48 9.85 14.73 -4.52
CA ALA A 48 10.23 14.52 -3.13
C ALA A 48 9.11 13.83 -2.33
N HIS A 49 7.86 14.30 -2.46
CA HIS A 49 6.72 13.68 -1.79
C HIS A 49 6.44 12.26 -2.30
N THR A 50 6.54 12.04 -3.61
CA THR A 50 6.31 10.72 -4.21
C THR A 50 7.38 9.71 -3.78
N ALA A 51 8.65 10.14 -3.68
CA ALA A 51 9.74 9.31 -3.19
C ALA A 51 9.56 8.94 -1.71
N ALA A 52 9.15 9.89 -0.87
CA ALA A 52 8.84 9.64 0.54
C ALA A 52 7.69 8.62 0.70
N LEU A 53 6.60 8.79 -0.07
CA LEU A 53 5.47 7.86 -0.08
C LEU A 53 5.87 6.46 -0.55
N SER A 54 6.71 6.36 -1.58
CA SER A 54 7.22 5.09 -2.08
C SER A 54 8.04 4.36 -1.00
N THR A 55 8.92 5.08 -0.30
CA THR A 55 9.73 4.52 0.79
C THR A 55 8.85 4.05 1.95
N ALA A 56 7.88 4.87 2.38
CA ALA A 56 6.94 4.51 3.43
C ALA A 56 6.12 3.27 3.06
N ARG A 57 5.65 3.19 1.82
CA ARG A 57 4.93 2.03 1.30
C ARG A 57 5.78 0.75 1.36
N THR A 58 7.01 0.80 0.86
CA THR A 58 7.90 -0.36 0.90
C THR A 58 8.21 -0.80 2.33
N ALA A 59 8.39 0.14 3.26
CA ALA A 59 8.59 -0.18 4.67
C ALA A 59 7.36 -0.88 5.28
N ALA A 60 6.15 -0.40 4.97
CA ALA A 60 4.90 -1.01 5.44
C ALA A 60 4.71 -2.43 4.87
N GLU A 61 4.96 -2.62 3.56
CA GLU A 61 4.88 -3.93 2.91
C GLU A 61 5.86 -4.94 3.55
N ARG A 62 7.10 -4.52 3.83
CA ARG A 62 8.07 -5.35 4.55
C ARG A 62 7.63 -5.69 5.97
N ALA A 63 7.09 -4.72 6.71
CA ALA A 63 6.60 -4.95 8.07
C ALA A 63 5.46 -5.98 8.10
N LEU A 64 4.53 -5.91 7.14
CA LEU A 64 3.46 -6.89 7.00
C LEU A 64 3.99 -8.29 6.69
N GLU A 65 5.00 -8.39 5.82
CA GLU A 65 5.63 -9.67 5.51
C GLU A 65 6.30 -10.30 6.75
N VAL A 66 7.07 -9.50 7.49
CA VAL A 66 7.74 -9.94 8.73
C VAL A 66 6.73 -10.37 9.78
N ALA A 67 5.67 -9.59 10.00
CA ALA A 67 4.59 -9.94 10.92
C ALA A 67 3.91 -11.26 10.52
N GLY A 68 3.69 -11.47 9.23
CA GLY A 68 3.14 -12.72 8.70
C GLY A 68 4.05 -13.93 8.96
N ARG A 69 5.37 -13.77 8.74
CA ARG A 69 6.37 -14.81 9.03
C ARG A 69 6.46 -15.12 10.53
N LEU A 70 6.51 -14.07 11.36
CA LEU A 70 6.56 -14.21 12.82
C LEU A 70 5.35 -14.96 13.36
N ARG A 71 4.14 -14.62 12.88
CA ARG A 71 2.91 -15.31 13.28
C ARG A 71 2.96 -16.80 12.93
N ARG A 72 3.43 -17.17 11.73
CA ARG A 72 3.58 -18.57 11.34
C ARG A 72 4.59 -19.31 12.22
N ASN A 73 5.77 -18.73 12.43
CA ASN A 73 6.82 -19.34 13.25
C ASN A 73 6.38 -19.50 14.71
N LEU A 74 5.66 -18.51 15.27
CA LEU A 74 5.15 -18.58 16.63
C LEU A 74 4.12 -19.70 16.77
N LEU A 75 3.18 -19.84 15.82
CA LEU A 75 2.20 -20.91 15.84
C LEU A 75 2.86 -22.28 15.69
N ASP A 76 3.82 -22.43 14.77
CA ASP A 76 4.59 -23.66 14.60
C ASP A 76 5.30 -24.06 15.91
N ARG A 77 5.96 -23.10 16.57
CA ARG A 77 6.62 -23.30 17.86
C ARG A 77 5.63 -23.64 18.99
N ALA A 78 4.42 -23.07 18.96
CA ALA A 78 3.37 -23.37 19.93
C ALA A 78 2.87 -24.81 19.78
N PHE A 79 2.58 -25.24 18.56
CA PHE A 79 2.04 -26.57 18.26
C PHE A 79 3.08 -27.70 18.38
N THR A 80 4.37 -27.39 18.23
CA THR A 80 5.47 -28.34 18.47
C THR A 80 5.86 -28.47 19.95
N GLY A 81 5.09 -27.85 20.86
CA GLY A 81 5.30 -27.97 22.30
C GLY A 81 6.51 -27.20 22.84
N HIS A 82 7.14 -26.39 22.00
CA HIS A 82 8.35 -25.66 22.36
C HIS A 82 8.10 -24.28 23.00
N LEU A 83 6.84 -23.88 23.18
CA LEU A 83 6.45 -22.68 23.93
C LEU A 83 5.88 -22.98 25.33
N SER A 84 5.71 -24.25 25.70
CA SER A 84 5.27 -24.65 27.05
C SER A 84 6.42 -25.27 27.83
N PRO A 85 6.57 -24.98 29.14
CA PRO A 85 7.39 -25.81 30.02
C PRO A 85 6.94 -27.28 29.93
N PRO A 86 7.85 -28.26 30.08
CA PRO A 86 7.46 -29.66 30.16
C PRO A 86 6.44 -29.82 31.29
N LEU A 87 5.28 -30.40 30.99
CA LEU A 87 4.32 -30.80 32.01
C LEU A 87 5.03 -31.80 32.95
N PRO A 88 5.00 -31.59 34.28
CA PRO A 88 5.57 -32.57 35.20
C PRO A 88 4.85 -33.92 35.03
N PRO A 89 5.55 -35.06 35.10
CA PRO A 89 4.94 -36.36 34.96
C PRO A 89 3.88 -36.54 36.05
N SER A 90 2.61 -36.56 35.65
CA SER A 90 1.50 -36.94 36.50
C SER A 90 1.55 -38.45 36.72
N GLY A 91 2.24 -38.88 37.77
CA GLY A 91 2.29 -40.29 38.17
C GLY A 91 3.20 -40.54 39.37
N GLN A 92 2.57 -41.01 40.46
CA GLN A 92 3.15 -41.63 41.66
C GLN A 92 3.72 -40.68 42.73
N GLN A 93 2.83 -40.11 43.55
CA GLN A 93 3.09 -40.09 44.98
C GLN A 93 2.48 -41.36 45.57
N GLU A 94 3.36 -42.30 45.89
CA GLU A 94 3.05 -43.49 46.66
C GLU A 94 2.39 -43.10 47.97
N PHE A 95 1.26 -43.76 48.22
CA PHE A 95 0.62 -43.83 49.51
C PHE A 95 1.59 -44.52 50.48
N VAL A 96 2.08 -43.80 51.50
CA VAL A 96 2.81 -44.40 52.62
C VAL A 96 2.08 -44.01 53.91
N LEU A 97 1.73 -45.07 54.65
CA LEU A 97 0.95 -45.11 55.90
C LEU A 97 1.55 -44.27 57.04
#